data_AF-A0A524RPT5-F1
#
_entry.id   AF-A0A524RPT5-F1
#
_cell.length_a   1.000
_cell.length_b   1.000
_cell.length_c   1.000
_cell.angle_alpha   90.00
_cell.angle_beta   90.00
_cell.angle_gamma   90.00
#
_symmetry.space_group_name_H-M   'P 1'
#
loop_
_entity.id
_entity.type
_entity.pdbx_description
1 polymer ?
#
loop_
_entity_poly.entity_id
_entity_poly.type
_entity_poly.pdbx_seq_one_letter_code
_entity_poly.pdbx_strand_id
1 'polypeptide(L)'
;MSEVVPKGRREFSWNDSVHDPDGKYTVDCRINGMPRPTFVHALPNEIKTRDATISLLHFKELGVSFLPLAIFENKESINQKVLARFSDVCENSFPA
;
A
#
# COMPACT_ATOMS: atom_id res chain seq x y z
N MET A 1 7.80 -23.66 6.30
CA MET A 1 7.44 -22.30 5.83
C MET A 1 8.66 -21.42 6.06
N SER A 2 9.10 -20.65 5.07
CA SER A 2 10.13 -19.63 5.29
C SER A 2 9.46 -18.38 5.83
N GLU A 3 10.03 -17.77 6.87
CA GLU A 3 9.53 -16.52 7.47
C GLU A 3 9.70 -15.31 6.53
N VAL A 4 10.49 -15.44 5.47
CA VAL A 4 10.82 -14.36 4.54
C VAL A 4 10.27 -14.66 3.15
N VAL A 5 9.55 -13.68 2.58
CA VAL A 5 9.08 -13.77 1.20
C VAL A 5 10.27 -13.82 0.23
N PRO A 6 10.34 -14.78 -0.70
CA PRO A 6 11.40 -14.86 -1.70
C PRO A 6 11.61 -13.55 -2.49
N LYS A 7 12.85 -13.25 -2.88
CA LYS A 7 13.19 -12.00 -3.59
C LYS A 7 12.40 -11.83 -4.89
N GLY A 8 12.26 -12.88 -5.70
CA GLY A 8 11.52 -12.83 -6.97
C GLY A 8 10.01 -12.61 -6.85
N ARG A 9 9.47 -12.56 -5.62
CA ARG A 9 8.06 -12.23 -5.35
C ARG A 9 7.87 -10.81 -4.83
N ARG A 10 8.94 -10.02 -4.67
CA ARG A 10 8.92 -8.66 -4.13
C ARG A 10 9.35 -7.67 -5.21
N GLU A 11 8.46 -6.78 -5.56
CA GLU A 11 8.70 -5.67 -6.49
C GLU A 11 8.59 -4.37 -5.71
N PHE A 12 9.69 -3.63 -5.56
CA PHE A 12 9.71 -2.36 -4.84
C PHE A 12 9.43 -1.19 -5.79
N SER A 13 8.85 -0.11 -5.26
CA SER A 13 8.47 1.08 -6.04
C SER A 13 7.63 0.72 -7.26
N TRP A 14 6.65 -0.17 -7.07
CA TRP A 14 5.83 -0.70 -8.15
C TRP A 14 4.74 0.30 -8.54
N ASN A 15 4.50 0.41 -9.84
CA ASN A 15 3.34 1.10 -10.42
C ASN A 15 2.67 0.18 -11.46
N ASP A 16 1.40 0.42 -11.75
CA ASP A 16 0.70 -0.28 -12.82
C ASP A 16 1.16 0.26 -14.17
N SER A 17 1.97 -0.49 -14.91
CA SER A 17 2.50 -0.05 -16.21
C SER A 17 1.42 0.19 -17.28
N VAL A 18 0.20 -0.34 -17.11
CA VAL A 18 -0.89 -0.18 -18.07
C VAL A 18 -1.71 1.07 -17.75
N HIS A 19 -2.06 1.26 -16.48
CA HIS A 19 -2.97 2.33 -16.07
C HIS A 19 -2.24 3.57 -15.53
N ASP A 20 -1.01 3.41 -15.04
CA ASP A 20 -0.17 4.46 -14.46
C ASP A 20 1.30 4.36 -14.94
N PRO A 21 1.57 4.52 -16.24
CA PRO A 21 2.94 4.47 -16.77
C PRO A 21 3.84 5.59 -16.22
N ASP A 22 3.25 6.69 -15.76
CA ASP A 22 3.96 7.85 -15.20
C ASP A 22 4.37 7.65 -13.72
N GLY A 23 3.86 6.61 -13.05
CA GLY A 23 4.18 6.31 -11.65
C GLY A 23 3.59 7.32 -10.65
N LYS A 24 2.38 7.81 -10.89
CA LYS A 24 1.66 8.73 -9.98
C LYS A 24 1.13 8.02 -8.73
N TYR A 25 0.78 6.74 -8.85
CA TYR A 25 0.19 5.92 -7.80
C TYR A 25 1.12 4.75 -7.48
N THR A 26 2.27 5.07 -6.88
CA THR A 26 3.29 4.06 -6.53
C THR A 26 2.95 3.30 -5.25
N VAL A 27 3.24 2.00 -5.27
CA VAL A 27 3.22 1.10 -4.12
C VAL A 27 4.65 0.84 -3.69
N ASP A 28 4.95 1.01 -2.39
CA ASP A 28 6.33 0.89 -1.90
C ASP A 28 6.87 -0.54 -2.09
N CYS A 29 6.03 -1.55 -1.87
CA CYS A 29 6.34 -2.94 -2.22
C CYS A 29 5.10 -3.73 -2.63
N ARG A 30 5.17 -4.38 -3.79
CA ARG A 30 4.19 -5.35 -4.27
C ARG A 30 4.71 -6.76 -4.04
N ILE A 31 3.94 -7.55 -3.30
CA ILE A 31 4.21 -8.97 -3.05
C ILE A 31 3.30 -9.82 -3.95
N ASN A 32 3.91 -10.50 -4.92
CA ASN A 32 3.24 -11.32 -5.92
C ASN A 32 3.19 -12.80 -5.53
N GLY A 33 2.55 -13.64 -6.37
CA GLY A 33 2.47 -15.10 -6.20
C GLY A 33 1.31 -15.58 -5.32
N MET A 34 0.32 -14.72 -5.09
CA MET A 34 -0.98 -15.04 -4.48
C MET A 34 -2.09 -14.65 -5.47
N PRO A 35 -3.31 -15.22 -5.37
CA PRO A 35 -4.44 -14.83 -6.22
C PRO A 35 -4.75 -13.33 -6.17
N ARG A 36 -4.46 -12.69 -5.04
CA ARG A 36 -4.47 -11.23 -4.89
C ARG A 36 -3.07 -10.81 -4.43
N PRO A 37 -2.33 -10.00 -5.19
CA PRO A 37 -1.06 -9.47 -4.72
C PRO A 37 -1.26 -8.58 -3.49
N THR A 38 -0.28 -8.57 -2.59
CA THR A 38 -0.30 -7.69 -1.42
C THR A 38 0.43 -6.40 -1.76
N PHE A 39 -0.23 -5.27 -1.54
CA PHE A 39 0.34 -3.93 -1.74
C PHE A 39 0.72 -3.37 -0.38
N VAL A 40 2.02 -3.23 -0.16
CA VAL A 40 2.59 -2.74 1.09
C VAL A 40 2.91 -1.26 0.93
N HIS A 41 2.37 -0.45 1.84
CA HIS A 41 2.66 0.97 1.96
C HIS A 41 3.40 1.25 3.26
N ALA A 42 4.57 1.86 3.16
CA ALA A 42 5.32 2.38 4.29
C ALA A 42 4.85 3.81 4.57
N LEU A 43 4.36 4.04 5.79
CA LEU A 43 3.69 5.27 6.20
C LEU A 43 4.51 5.97 7.31
N PRO A 44 5.56 6.72 6.92
CA PRO A 44 6.39 7.46 7.87
C PRO A 44 5.69 8.68 8.46
N ASN A 45 4.71 9.25 7.74
CA ASN A 45 4.06 10.50 8.11
C ASN A 45 2.66 10.65 7.49
N GLU A 46 2.01 11.76 7.82
CA GLU A 46 0.68 12.11 7.33
C GLU A 46 0.60 12.27 5.81
N ILE A 47 1.62 12.88 5.18
CA ILE A 47 1.64 13.15 3.73
C ILE A 47 1.58 11.81 2.98
N LYS A 48 2.49 10.89 3.31
CA LYS A 48 2.53 9.57 2.69
C LYS A 48 1.27 8.75 2.98
N THR A 49 0.66 8.93 4.15
CA THR A 49 -0.63 8.30 4.48
C THR A 49 -1.76 8.77 3.56
N ARG A 50 -1.80 10.07 3.24
CA ARG A 50 -2.77 10.62 2.27
C ARG A 50 -2.49 10.10 0.87
N ASP A 51 -1.24 10.10 0.42
CA ASP A 51 -0.87 9.62 -0.91
C ASP A 51 -1.18 8.12 -1.09
N ALA A 52 -0.93 7.31 -0.05
CA ALA A 52 -1.31 5.91 -0.01
C ALA A 52 -2.84 5.76 -0.06
N THR A 53 -3.60 6.56 0.69
CA THR A 53 -5.08 6.54 0.64
C THR A 53 -5.57 6.76 -0.79
N ILE A 54 -5.02 7.78 -1.47
CA ILE A 54 -5.37 8.14 -2.84
C ILE A 54 -5.03 6.99 -3.81
N SER A 55 -3.85 6.39 -3.67
CA SER A 55 -3.43 5.25 -4.50
C SER A 55 -4.33 4.04 -4.33
N LEU A 56 -4.67 3.70 -3.08
CA LEU A 56 -5.57 2.59 -2.77
C LEU A 56 -6.98 2.81 -3.33
N LEU A 57 -7.51 4.04 -3.27
CA LEU A 57 -8.79 4.38 -3.89
C LEU A 57 -8.73 4.26 -5.41
N HIS A 58 -7.68 4.78 -6.03
CA HIS A 58 -7.49 4.68 -7.47
C HIS A 58 -7.48 3.22 -7.96
N PHE A 59 -6.74 2.33 -7.28
CA PHE A 59 -6.75 0.90 -7.61
C PHE A 59 -8.12 0.24 -7.42
N LYS A 60 -8.89 0.64 -6.39
CA LYS A 60 -10.26 0.15 -6.19
C LYS A 60 -11.18 0.60 -7.32
N GLU A 61 -11.09 1.86 -7.75
CA GLU A 61 -11.88 2.40 -8.87
C GLU A 61 -11.56 1.70 -10.19
N LEU A 62 -10.29 1.35 -10.42
CA LEU A 62 -9.86 0.55 -11.57
C LEU A 62 -10.29 -0.94 -11.51
N GLY A 63 -10.85 -1.38 -10.38
CA GLY A 63 -11.25 -2.79 -10.18
C GLY A 63 -10.06 -3.75 -10.03
N VAL A 64 -8.88 -3.23 -9.68
CA VAL A 64 -7.70 -4.06 -9.45
C VAL A 64 -7.92 -4.87 -8.17
N SER A 65 -7.71 -6.18 -8.25
CA SER A 65 -7.80 -7.06 -7.08
C SER A 65 -6.46 -7.10 -6.35
N PHE A 66 -6.41 -6.60 -5.13
CA PHE A 66 -5.21 -6.56 -4.29
C PHE A 66 -5.57 -6.68 -2.80
N LEU A 67 -4.55 -6.90 -1.96
CA LEU A 67 -4.65 -6.85 -0.50
C LEU A 67 -3.83 -5.67 0.03
N PRO A 68 -4.44 -4.62 0.59
CA PRO A 68 -3.69 -3.50 1.16
C PRO A 68 -3.08 -3.86 2.52
N LEU A 69 -1.81 -3.50 2.69
CA LEU A 69 -1.05 -3.63 3.92
C LEU A 69 -0.33 -2.32 4.23
N ALA A 70 -0.51 -1.81 5.44
CA ALA A 70 0.16 -0.60 5.89
C ALA A 70 1.16 -0.87 7.01
N ILE A 71 2.32 -0.23 6.95
CA ILE A 71 3.32 -0.23 8.01
C ILE A 71 3.52 1.21 8.46
N PHE A 72 3.14 1.52 9.70
CA PHE A 72 3.26 2.86 10.27
C PHE A 72 4.55 3.01 11.06
N GLU A 73 5.34 4.04 10.75
CA GLU A 73 6.52 4.38 11.56
C GLU A 73 6.08 4.97 12.92
N ASN A 74 5.19 5.97 12.88
CA ASN A 74 4.61 6.56 14.08
C ASN A 74 3.15 6.93 13.84
N LYS A 75 2.25 5.99 14.17
CA LYS A 75 0.79 6.17 13.99
C LYS A 75 0.23 7.33 14.83
N GLU A 76 0.80 7.59 16.01
CA GLU A 76 0.32 8.62 16.96
C GLU A 76 0.56 10.04 16.45
N SER A 77 1.57 10.21 15.59
CA SER A 77 1.90 11.50 14.96
C SER A 77 0.91 11.93 13.86
N ILE A 78 0.06 11.02 13.38
CA ILE A 78 -0.83 11.25 12.24
C ILE A 78 -2.19 11.78 12.72
N ASN A 79 -2.73 12.80 12.04
CA ASN A 79 -4.04 13.32 12.38
C ASN A 79 -5.14 12.24 12.29
N GLN A 80 -6.01 12.22 13.30
CA GLN A 80 -7.10 11.25 13.41
C GLN A 80 -8.02 11.22 12.17
N LYS A 81 -8.29 12.36 11.52
CA LYS A 81 -9.12 12.40 10.31
C LYS A 81 -8.45 11.72 9.11
N VAL A 82 -7.13 11.84 9.01
CA VAL A 82 -6.35 11.17 7.95
C VAL A 82 -6.33 9.67 8.20
N LEU A 83 -6.08 9.25 9.45
CA LEU A 83 -6.13 7.84 9.84
C LEU A 83 -7.50 7.21 9.61
N ALA A 84 -8.59 7.91 9.93
CA ALA A 84 -9.94 7.41 9.70
C ALA A 84 -10.17 7.10 8.21
N ARG A 85 -9.87 8.07 7.32
CA ARG A 85 -9.98 7.87 5.86
C ARG A 85 -9.10 6.75 5.34
N PHE A 86 -7.88 6.64 5.86
CA PHE A 86 -6.96 5.56 5.49
C PHE A 86 -7.50 4.18 5.93
N SER A 87 -8.10 4.12 7.12
CA SER A 87 -8.66 2.88 7.68
C SER A 87 -9.87 2.38 6.89
N ASP A 88 -10.63 3.28 6.27
CA ASP A 88 -11.75 2.90 5.38
C ASP A 88 -11.27 2.17 4.11
N VAL A 89 -10.00 2.36 3.72
CA VAL A 89 -9.45 1.80 2.47
C VAL A 89 -8.44 0.68 2.67
N CYS A 90 -7.84 0.58 3.86
CA CYS A 90 -6.80 -0.39 4.18
C CYS A 90 -7.27 -1.39 5.25
N GLU A 91 -7.29 -2.68 4.90
CA GLU A 91 -7.78 -3.74 5.78
C GLU A 91 -6.79 -4.12 6.89
N ASN A 92 -5.49 -4.11 6.62
CA ASN A 92 -4.46 -4.56 7.55
C ASN A 92 -3.41 -3.47 7.80
N SER A 93 -3.11 -3.18 9.07
CA SER A 93 -2.08 -2.22 9.44
C SER A 93 -1.27 -2.67 10.65
N PHE A 94 0.04 -2.38 10.63
CA PHE A 94 0.99 -2.78 11.66
C PHE A 94 1.94 -1.62 12.00
N PRO A 95 2.49 -1.56 13.22
CA PRO A 95 3.65 -0.73 13.50
C PRO A 95 4.90 -1.29 12.81
N ALA A 96 5.85 -0.41 12.46
CA ALA A 96 7.17 -0.78 11.91
C ALA A 96 8.07 -1.50 12.91
#